data_AF-A0A851GBE9-F1
#
_entry.id   AF-A0A851GBE9-F1
#
_cell.length_a   1.000
_cell.length_b   1.000
_cell.length_c   1.000
_cell.angle_alpha   90.00
_cell.angle_beta   90.00
_cell.angle_gamma   90.00
#
_symmetry.space_group_name_H-M   'P 1'
#
loop_
_entity.id
_entity.type
_entity.pdbx_description
1 polymer ?
#
loop_
_entity_poly.entity_id
_entity_poly.type
_entity_poly.pdbx_seq_one_letter_code
_entity_poly.pdbx_strand_id
1 'polypeptide(L)'
;MKQANKIITFARIAIYLIALAGLSLWGWKQWQMAQSKKETAESSANAQSEENYILNQSEHIVLVTYFTSDQRCATCKTIEQLTQEAVSEGFAEQLSAKEVIFQTINFDRPENAHHIDHYQLAFKTVVVSERKKGKEVKWNKYDRVWDLVDQPKAFKSYLQSGIRQYLENPKQPNPTPDA
;
A
#
# COMPACT_ATOMS: atom_id res chain seq x y z
N MET A 1 3.38 -7.04 76.07
CA MET A 1 2.31 -6.77 75.07
C MET A 1 2.56 -5.57 74.13
N LYS A 2 3.59 -4.72 74.29
CA LYS A 2 3.82 -3.54 73.42
C LYS A 2 4.72 -3.77 72.18
N GLN A 3 5.45 -4.89 72.10
CA GLN A 3 6.38 -5.18 70.98
C GLN A 3 5.69 -5.85 69.77
N ALA A 4 4.64 -6.66 69.99
CA ALA A 4 3.95 -7.40 68.92
C ALA A 4 3.10 -6.50 67.99
N ASN A 5 2.54 -5.40 68.51
CA ASN A 5 1.71 -4.50 67.72
C ASN A 5 2.53 -3.72 66.68
N LYS A 6 3.82 -3.45 66.94
CA LYS A 6 4.69 -2.72 66.00
C LYS A 6 4.99 -3.56 64.75
N ILE A 7 5.33 -4.84 64.91
CA ILE A 7 5.66 -5.75 63.81
C ILE A 7 4.45 -5.99 62.89
N ILE A 8 3.25 -6.15 63.47
CA ILE A 8 2.00 -6.31 62.70
C ILE A 8 1.65 -5.02 61.94
N THR A 9 1.98 -3.86 62.49
CA THR A 9 1.72 -2.56 61.85
C THR A 9 2.67 -2.33 60.66
N PHE A 10 3.97 -2.67 60.80
CA PHE A 10 4.93 -2.58 59.70
C PHE A 10 4.65 -3.58 58.57
N ALA A 11 4.22 -4.80 58.89
CA ALA A 11 3.84 -5.80 57.89
C ALA A 11 2.61 -5.37 57.05
N ARG A 12 1.63 -4.68 57.66
CA ARG A 12 0.46 -4.15 56.95
C ARG A 12 0.83 -2.97 56.03
N ILE A 13 1.68 -2.06 56.48
CA ILE A 13 2.15 -0.93 55.65
C ILE A 13 2.95 -1.42 54.43
N ALA A 14 3.80 -2.43 54.59
CA ALA A 14 4.54 -3.04 53.48
C ALA A 14 3.62 -3.68 52.43
N ILE A 15 2.54 -4.35 52.84
CA ILE A 15 1.54 -4.93 51.92
C ILE A 15 0.78 -3.84 51.15
N TYR A 16 0.40 -2.74 51.80
CA TYR A 16 -0.26 -1.62 51.12
C TYR A 16 0.65 -0.88 50.12
N LEU A 17 1.95 -0.77 50.40
CA LEU A 17 2.92 -0.17 49.48
C LEU A 17 3.17 -1.04 48.24
N ILE A 18 3.17 -2.37 48.38
CA ILE A 18 3.28 -3.30 47.24
C ILE A 18 2.00 -3.29 46.38
N ALA A 19 0.82 -3.17 46.98
CA ALA A 19 -0.45 -3.06 46.26
C ALA A 19 -0.59 -1.73 45.47
N LEU A 20 -0.09 -0.61 46.00
CA LEU A 20 -0.06 0.67 45.30
C LEU A 20 0.95 0.69 44.13
N ALA A 21 2.05 -0.04 44.24
CA ALA A 21 3.03 -0.19 43.15
C ALA A 21 2.55 -1.10 42.00
N GLY A 22 1.66 -2.07 42.27
CA GLY A 22 1.05 -2.92 41.24
C GLY A 22 0.08 -2.18 40.30
N LEU A 23 -0.63 -1.17 40.83
CA LEU A 23 -1.58 -0.34 40.07
C LEU A 23 -0.89 0.70 39.17
N SER A 24 0.28 1.21 39.57
CA SER A 24 1.06 2.15 38.75
C SER A 24 1.73 1.48 37.54
N LEU A 25 2.12 0.20 37.65
CA LEU A 25 2.68 -0.60 36.54
C LEU A 25 1.62 -0.97 35.48
N TRP A 26 0.38 -1.25 35.88
CA TRP A 26 -0.72 -1.50 34.93
C TRP A 26 -1.16 -0.24 34.16
N GLY A 27 -1.20 0.90 34.84
CA GLY A 27 -1.49 2.19 34.22
C GLY A 27 -0.44 2.64 33.20
N TRP A 28 0.85 2.42 33.49
CA TRP A 28 1.94 2.82 32.59
C TRP A 28 1.95 2.01 31.29
N LYS A 29 1.70 0.71 31.37
CA LYS A 29 1.57 -0.18 30.20
C LYS A 29 0.36 0.20 29.33
N GLN A 30 -0.75 0.59 29.95
CA GLN A 30 -1.96 1.02 29.24
C GLN A 30 -1.78 2.39 28.57
N TRP A 31 -1.02 3.30 29.18
CA TRP A 31 -0.68 4.61 28.60
C TRP A 31 0.25 4.47 27.39
N GLN A 32 1.25 3.58 27.44
CA GLN A 32 2.16 3.34 26.30
C GLN A 32 1.42 2.81 25.06
N MET A 33 0.46 1.91 25.25
CA MET A 33 -0.32 1.36 24.12
C MET A 33 -1.24 2.41 23.46
N ALA A 34 -1.77 3.36 24.25
CA ALA A 34 -2.57 4.45 23.71
C ALA A 34 -1.73 5.44 22.88
N GLN A 35 -0.49 5.73 23.31
CA GLN A 35 0.42 6.60 22.56
C GLN A 35 0.85 5.95 21.23
N SER A 36 1.20 4.66 21.25
CA SER A 36 1.59 3.93 20.03
C SER A 36 0.48 3.89 18.98
N LYS A 37 -0.79 3.75 19.38
CA LYS A 37 -1.93 3.81 18.45
C LYS A 37 -2.11 5.20 17.83
N LYS A 38 -1.89 6.27 18.59
CA LYS A 38 -2.08 7.64 18.12
C LYS A 38 -1.02 8.02 17.09
N GLU A 39 0.25 7.72 17.35
CA GLU A 39 1.35 7.99 16.42
C GLU A 39 1.20 7.20 15.10
N THR A 40 0.74 5.94 15.18
CA THR A 40 0.50 5.11 13.98
C THR A 40 -0.67 5.65 13.14
N ALA A 41 -1.73 6.14 13.79
CA ALA A 41 -2.88 6.74 13.10
C ALA A 41 -2.54 8.09 12.45
N GLU A 42 -1.76 8.94 13.11
CA GLU A 42 -1.33 10.23 12.55
C GLU A 42 -0.32 10.04 11.40
N SER A 43 0.60 9.08 11.51
CA SER A 43 1.57 8.77 10.44
C SER A 43 0.89 8.21 9.18
N SER A 44 -0.06 7.29 9.33
CA SER A 44 -0.84 6.75 8.20
C SER A 44 -1.76 7.79 7.56
N ALA A 45 -2.39 8.67 8.36
CA ALA A 45 -3.20 9.76 7.84
C ALA A 45 -2.37 10.82 7.08
N ASN A 46 -1.15 11.15 7.55
CA ASN A 46 -0.26 12.07 6.85
C ASN A 46 0.32 11.48 5.56
N ALA A 47 0.69 10.20 5.54
CA ALA A 47 1.16 9.55 4.31
C ALA A 47 0.08 9.55 3.21
N GLN A 48 -1.17 9.28 3.60
CA GLN A 48 -2.30 9.30 2.67
C GLN A 48 -2.66 10.71 2.19
N SER A 49 -2.57 11.73 3.05
CA SER A 49 -2.86 13.11 2.64
C SER A 49 -1.81 13.67 1.70
N GLU A 50 -0.54 13.32 1.91
CA GLU A 50 0.57 13.71 1.03
C GLU A 50 0.48 13.03 -0.34
N GLU A 51 0.18 11.73 -0.39
CA GLU A 51 -0.03 11.01 -1.66
C GLU A 51 -1.21 11.59 -2.45
N ASN A 52 -2.34 11.86 -1.78
CA ASN A 52 -3.50 12.49 -2.41
C ASN A 52 -3.21 13.94 -2.87
N TYR A 53 -2.36 14.67 -2.16
CA TYR A 53 -1.93 16.01 -2.57
C TYR A 53 -1.07 15.96 -3.84
N ILE A 54 -0.11 15.04 -3.91
CA ILE A 54 0.73 14.83 -5.10
C ILE A 54 -0.14 14.40 -6.28
N LEU A 55 -1.06 13.44 -6.08
CA LEU A 55 -1.99 12.99 -7.12
C LEU A 55 -2.83 14.14 -7.69
N ASN A 56 -3.25 15.08 -6.84
CA ASN A 56 -4.12 16.19 -7.24
C ASN A 56 -3.38 17.41 -7.80
N GLN A 57 -2.11 17.62 -7.44
CA GLN A 57 -1.32 18.79 -7.87
C GLN A 57 -0.38 18.53 -9.02
N SER A 58 0.05 17.28 -9.23
CA SER A 58 0.86 16.96 -10.39
C SER A 58 0.05 17.15 -11.66
N GLU A 59 0.60 17.92 -12.60
CA GLU A 59 -0.01 18.16 -13.90
C GLU A 59 -0.20 16.85 -14.68
N HIS A 60 0.67 15.86 -14.45
CA HIS A 60 0.65 14.56 -15.11
C HIS A 60 1.26 13.46 -14.24
N ILE A 61 0.56 12.33 -14.09
CA ILE A 61 1.01 11.12 -13.38
C ILE A 61 0.59 9.90 -14.18
N VAL A 62 1.45 8.89 -14.23
CA VAL A 62 1.14 7.55 -14.71
C VAL A 62 1.02 6.61 -13.52
N LEU A 63 -0.19 6.09 -13.29
CA LEU A 63 -0.49 5.19 -12.19
C LEU A 63 -0.60 3.75 -12.69
N VAL A 64 0.35 2.92 -12.28
CA VAL A 64 0.41 1.49 -12.54
C VAL A 64 -0.21 0.76 -11.36
N THR A 65 -1.38 0.16 -11.56
CA THR A 65 -2.10 -0.56 -10.51
C THR A 65 -2.17 -2.04 -10.83
N TYR A 66 -1.62 -2.88 -9.96
CA TYR A 66 -1.91 -4.31 -9.98
C TYR A 66 -3.19 -4.59 -9.19
N PHE A 67 -4.23 -5.04 -9.89
CA PHE A 67 -5.49 -5.43 -9.28
C PHE A 67 -5.44 -6.87 -8.81
N THR A 68 -5.54 -7.07 -7.51
CA THR A 68 -5.52 -8.37 -6.84
C THR A 68 -6.87 -8.66 -6.17
N SER A 69 -6.99 -9.85 -5.58
CA SER A 69 -8.15 -10.31 -4.82
C SER A 69 -7.67 -11.11 -3.61
N ASP A 70 -8.56 -11.39 -2.64
CA ASP A 70 -8.25 -12.18 -1.43
C ASP A 70 -7.74 -13.59 -1.78
N GLN A 71 -8.23 -14.18 -2.88
CA GLN A 71 -7.78 -15.49 -3.36
C GLN A 71 -6.53 -15.36 -4.23
N ARG A 72 -5.35 -15.65 -3.65
CA ARG A 72 -4.05 -15.48 -4.31
C ARG A 72 -3.36 -16.83 -4.60
N CYS A 73 -3.12 -17.14 -5.87
CA CYS A 73 -2.30 -18.28 -6.28
C CYS A 73 -0.83 -17.88 -6.52
N ALA A 74 0.04 -18.85 -6.80
CA ALA A 74 1.46 -18.62 -7.09
C ALA A 74 1.64 -17.66 -8.29
N THR A 75 0.92 -17.89 -9.39
CA THR A 75 0.96 -17.03 -10.58
C THR A 75 0.57 -15.58 -10.27
N CYS A 76 -0.43 -15.37 -9.40
CA CYS A 76 -0.81 -14.02 -8.97
C CYS A 76 0.31 -13.29 -8.23
N LYS A 77 1.15 -14.01 -7.48
CA LYS A 77 2.32 -13.43 -6.80
C LYS A 77 3.43 -13.15 -7.80
N THR A 78 3.65 -14.04 -8.76
CA THR A 78 4.63 -13.84 -9.83
C THR A 78 4.29 -12.62 -10.68
N ILE A 79 3.03 -12.45 -11.09
CA ILE A 79 2.60 -11.28 -11.87
C ILE A 79 2.81 -9.99 -11.07
N GLU A 80 2.45 -9.96 -9.78
CA GLU A 80 2.68 -8.80 -8.92
C GLU A 80 4.17 -8.45 -8.86
N GLN A 81 5.01 -9.46 -8.58
CA GLN A 81 6.46 -9.30 -8.46
C GLN A 81 7.07 -8.79 -9.77
N LEU A 82 6.76 -9.44 -10.91
CA LEU A 82 7.27 -9.02 -12.21
C LEU A 82 6.79 -7.62 -12.60
N THR A 83 5.58 -7.23 -12.19
CA THR A 83 5.07 -5.86 -12.38
C THR A 83 5.87 -4.86 -11.56
N GLN A 84 6.11 -5.15 -10.28
CA GLN A 84 6.91 -4.30 -9.41
C GLN A 84 8.33 -4.13 -9.95
N GLU A 85 8.97 -5.22 -10.39
CA GLU A 85 10.29 -5.19 -11.01
C GLU A 85 10.29 -4.42 -12.34
N ALA A 86 9.29 -4.61 -13.20
CA ALA A 86 9.17 -3.87 -14.46
C ALA A 86 9.15 -2.35 -14.22
N VAL A 87 8.42 -1.92 -13.17
CA VAL A 87 8.29 -0.51 -12.82
C VAL A 87 9.57 0.01 -12.15
N SER A 88 10.12 -0.70 -11.16
CA SER A 88 11.29 -0.26 -10.41
C SER A 88 12.57 -0.21 -11.26
N GLU A 89 12.77 -1.19 -12.14
CA GLU A 89 13.93 -1.25 -13.02
C GLU A 89 13.79 -0.28 -14.21
N GLY A 90 12.57 -0.08 -14.70
CA GLY A 90 12.31 0.70 -15.92
C GLY A 90 12.14 2.21 -15.69
N PHE A 91 11.77 2.62 -14.48
CA PHE A 91 11.28 3.98 -14.20
C PHE A 91 11.76 4.53 -12.85
N ALA A 92 12.97 4.17 -12.40
CA ALA A 92 13.52 4.60 -11.12
C ALA A 92 13.52 6.13 -10.92
N GLU A 93 13.82 6.88 -11.98
CA GLU A 93 13.80 8.35 -11.97
C GLU A 93 12.37 8.88 -11.82
N GLN A 94 11.43 8.37 -12.61
CA GLN A 94 10.02 8.80 -12.59
C GLN A 94 9.32 8.39 -11.29
N LEU A 95 9.69 7.26 -10.68
CA LEU A 95 9.25 6.87 -9.34
C LEU A 95 9.72 7.88 -8.30
N SER A 96 11.01 8.27 -8.38
CA SER A 96 11.59 9.26 -7.45
C SER A 96 10.95 10.64 -7.62
N ALA A 97 10.60 11.01 -8.86
CA ALA A 97 9.89 12.23 -9.19
C ALA A 97 8.37 12.17 -8.93
N LYS A 98 7.83 11.00 -8.52
CA LYS A 98 6.39 10.73 -8.37
C LYS A 98 5.58 10.97 -9.66
N GLU A 99 6.22 10.83 -10.82
CA GLU A 99 5.59 10.86 -12.14
C GLU A 99 5.03 9.50 -12.54
N VAL A 100 5.65 8.42 -12.05
CA VAL A 100 5.11 7.05 -12.09
C VAL A 100 4.83 6.62 -10.66
N ILE A 101 3.66 6.03 -10.43
CA ILE A 101 3.29 5.45 -9.13
C ILE A 101 2.91 3.99 -9.36
N PHE A 102 3.45 3.09 -8.56
CA PHE A 102 3.04 1.69 -8.53
C PHE A 102 2.29 1.38 -7.24
N GLN A 103 1.13 0.73 -7.37
CA GLN A 103 0.33 0.29 -6.23
C GLN A 103 -0.34 -1.06 -6.51
N THR A 104 -0.70 -1.76 -5.44
CA THR A 104 -1.54 -2.96 -5.51
C THR A 104 -2.88 -2.67 -4.85
N ILE A 105 -3.98 -2.90 -5.57
CA ILE A 105 -5.34 -2.71 -5.06
C ILE A 105 -6.07 -4.05 -5.03
N ASN A 106 -6.65 -4.39 -3.88
CA ASN A 106 -7.53 -5.55 -3.75
C ASN A 106 -8.99 -5.13 -4.04
N PHE A 107 -9.56 -5.61 -5.14
CA PHE A 107 -10.92 -5.25 -5.57
C PHE A 107 -12.03 -6.01 -4.81
N ASP A 108 -11.70 -7.02 -3.99
CA ASP A 108 -12.68 -7.69 -3.12
C ASP A 108 -13.07 -6.80 -1.92
N ARG A 109 -12.34 -5.69 -1.69
CA ARG A 109 -12.66 -4.70 -0.68
C ARG A 109 -13.81 -3.80 -1.14
N PRO A 110 -14.86 -3.56 -0.32
CA PRO A 110 -16.03 -2.78 -0.72
C PRO A 110 -15.70 -1.39 -1.28
N GLU A 111 -14.71 -0.72 -0.69
CA GLU A 111 -14.23 0.60 -1.12
C GLU A 111 -13.63 0.59 -2.54
N ASN A 112 -13.13 -0.57 -3.00
CA ASN A 112 -12.46 -0.75 -4.30
C ASN A 112 -13.36 -1.43 -5.34
N ALA A 113 -14.57 -1.88 -4.98
CA ALA A 113 -15.46 -2.63 -5.86
C ALA A 113 -15.82 -1.87 -7.15
N HIS A 114 -15.88 -0.54 -7.08
CA HIS A 114 -16.14 0.34 -8.22
C HIS A 114 -15.13 0.16 -9.38
N HIS A 115 -13.91 -0.32 -9.09
CA HIS A 115 -12.90 -0.60 -10.12
C HIS A 115 -13.28 -1.75 -11.05
N ILE A 116 -14.12 -2.68 -10.60
CA ILE A 116 -14.56 -3.83 -11.41
C ILE A 116 -15.31 -3.33 -12.64
N ASP A 117 -16.31 -2.48 -12.45
CA ASP A 117 -17.10 -1.93 -13.56
C ASP A 117 -16.29 -0.92 -14.38
N HIS A 118 -15.54 -0.05 -13.71
CA HIS A 118 -14.77 1.03 -14.35
C HIS A 118 -13.69 0.49 -15.30
N TYR A 119 -12.90 -0.48 -14.86
CA TYR A 119 -11.85 -1.10 -15.68
C TYR A 119 -12.30 -2.40 -16.37
N GLN A 120 -13.55 -2.82 -16.17
CA GLN A 120 -14.09 -4.09 -16.66
C GLN A 120 -13.21 -5.28 -16.21
N LEU A 121 -12.88 -5.35 -14.92
CA LEU A 121 -11.99 -6.38 -14.37
C LEU A 121 -12.72 -7.73 -14.34
N ALA A 122 -12.29 -8.66 -15.19
CA ALA A 122 -12.75 -10.05 -15.14
C ALA A 122 -11.84 -10.92 -14.25
N PHE A 123 -10.57 -10.55 -14.14
CA PHE A 123 -9.55 -11.25 -13.37
C PHE A 123 -8.45 -10.28 -12.92
N LYS A 124 -7.53 -10.77 -12.09
CA LYS A 124 -6.41 -10.00 -11.54
C LYS A 124 -5.47 -9.59 -12.66
N THR A 125 -5.22 -8.31 -12.84
CA THR A 125 -4.46 -7.80 -13.99
C THR A 125 -3.79 -6.48 -13.64
N VAL A 126 -2.92 -6.01 -14.53
CA VAL A 126 -2.29 -4.70 -14.42
C VAL A 126 -3.10 -3.70 -15.23
N VAL A 127 -3.41 -2.55 -14.63
CA VAL A 127 -3.95 -1.38 -15.32
C VAL A 127 -2.91 -0.28 -15.26
N VAL A 128 -2.65 0.37 -16.39
CA VAL A 128 -1.87 1.62 -16.42
C VAL A 128 -2.83 2.74 -16.78
N SER A 129 -2.86 3.78 -15.95
CA SER A 129 -3.75 4.93 -16.10
C SER A 129 -2.97 6.24 -16.13
N GLU A 130 -3.42 7.15 -16.98
CA GLU A 130 -2.93 8.52 -17.11
C GLU A 130 -3.81 9.43 -16.27
N ARG A 131 -3.23 10.15 -15.31
CA ARG A 131 -3.91 11.18 -14.53
C ARG A 131 -3.34 12.54 -14.86
N LYS A 132 -4.20 13.50 -15.17
CA LYS A 132 -3.86 14.90 -15.38
C LYS A 132 -4.69 15.77 -14.44
N LYS A 133 -4.02 16.60 -13.63
CA LYS A 133 -4.68 17.46 -12.62
C LYS A 133 -5.63 16.68 -11.71
N GLY A 134 -5.16 15.54 -11.17
CA GLY A 134 -5.94 14.65 -10.31
C GLY A 134 -7.02 13.81 -10.98
N LYS A 135 -7.30 14.01 -12.28
CA LYS A 135 -8.34 13.26 -12.99
C LYS A 135 -7.72 12.23 -13.92
N GLU A 136 -8.23 11.00 -13.85
CA GLU A 136 -7.91 10.00 -14.86
C GLU A 136 -8.47 10.42 -16.22
N VAL A 137 -7.61 10.42 -17.23
CA VAL A 137 -7.97 10.81 -18.60
C VAL A 137 -7.93 9.65 -19.58
N LYS A 138 -7.13 8.61 -19.29
CA LYS A 138 -7.00 7.38 -20.08
C LYS A 138 -6.53 6.23 -19.21
N TRP A 139 -6.81 5.01 -19.64
CA TRP A 139 -6.26 3.80 -19.04
C TRP A 139 -6.32 2.65 -20.03
N ASN A 140 -5.47 1.63 -19.80
CA ASN A 140 -5.52 0.34 -20.51
C ASN A 140 -5.28 -0.81 -19.52
N LYS A 141 -5.94 -1.94 -19.75
CA LYS A 141 -5.62 -3.23 -19.13
C LYS A 141 -4.50 -3.93 -19.88
N TYR A 142 -3.64 -4.62 -19.14
CA TYR A 142 -2.49 -5.35 -19.67
C TYR A 142 -2.68 -6.85 -19.52
N ASP A 143 -3.78 -7.39 -20.01
CA ASP A 143 -4.19 -8.79 -19.76
C ASP A 143 -3.18 -9.85 -20.27
N ARG A 144 -2.35 -9.51 -21.27
CA ARG A 144 -1.26 -10.39 -21.76
C ARG A 144 -0.17 -10.67 -20.73
N VAL A 145 -0.17 -10.02 -19.57
CA VAL A 145 0.71 -10.38 -18.45
C VAL A 145 0.55 -11.85 -18.04
N TRP A 146 -0.63 -12.43 -18.24
CA TRP A 146 -0.88 -13.86 -18.00
C TRP A 146 -0.16 -14.75 -19.00
N ASP A 147 -0.12 -14.38 -20.28
CA ASP A 147 0.58 -15.13 -21.33
C ASP A 147 2.12 -15.04 -21.17
N LEU A 148 2.58 -13.94 -20.59
CA LEU A 148 4.00 -13.60 -20.49
C LEU A 148 4.62 -13.94 -19.12
N VAL A 149 3.86 -14.49 -18.18
CA VAL A 149 4.30 -14.71 -16.79
C VAL A 149 5.56 -15.59 -16.69
N ASP A 150 5.70 -16.56 -17.59
CA ASP A 150 6.86 -17.47 -17.66
C ASP A 150 8.01 -16.90 -18.53
N GLN A 151 7.87 -15.66 -19.01
CA GLN A 151 8.83 -14.98 -19.87
C GLN A 151 9.20 -13.60 -19.27
N PRO A 152 9.96 -13.54 -18.16
CA PRO A 152 10.18 -12.31 -17.40
C PRO A 152 10.66 -11.12 -18.23
N LYS A 153 11.57 -11.36 -19.19
CA LYS A 153 12.07 -10.31 -20.08
C LYS A 153 10.97 -9.76 -21.00
N ALA A 154 10.16 -10.62 -21.59
CA ALA A 154 9.05 -10.21 -22.46
C ALA A 154 7.94 -9.52 -21.66
N PHE A 155 7.63 -10.03 -20.46
CA PHE A 155 6.70 -9.41 -19.52
C PHE A 155 7.10 -7.97 -19.18
N LYS A 156 8.36 -7.78 -18.72
CA LYS A 156 8.87 -6.46 -18.36
C LYS A 156 8.87 -5.52 -19.55
N SER A 157 9.32 -5.99 -20.72
CA SER A 157 9.32 -5.19 -21.96
C SER A 157 7.91 -4.74 -22.36
N TYR A 158 6.93 -5.64 -22.26
CA TYR A 158 5.52 -5.36 -22.58
C TYR A 158 4.95 -4.25 -21.69
N LEU A 159 5.08 -4.38 -20.37
CA LEU A 159 4.60 -3.37 -19.43
C LEU A 159 5.37 -2.06 -19.57
N GLN A 160 6.70 -2.09 -19.64
CA GLN A 160 7.51 -0.87 -19.74
C GLN A 160 7.22 -0.10 -21.03
N SER A 161 7.01 -0.79 -22.14
CA SER A 161 6.60 -0.13 -23.39
C SER A 161 5.25 0.55 -23.24
N GLY A 162 4.28 -0.13 -22.62
CA GLY A 162 2.98 0.45 -22.33
C GLY A 162 3.02 1.66 -21.39
N ILE A 163 3.83 1.61 -20.34
CA ILE A 163 4.01 2.73 -19.40
C ILE A 163 4.68 3.92 -20.10
N ARG A 164 5.71 3.68 -20.93
CA ARG A 164 6.38 4.74 -21.71
C ARG A 164 5.42 5.49 -22.62
N GLN A 165 4.44 4.81 -23.20
CA GLN A 165 3.39 5.48 -23.98
C GLN A 165 2.59 6.49 -23.14
N TYR A 166 2.38 6.25 -21.86
CA TYR A 166 1.69 7.25 -21.04
C TYR A 166 2.60 8.42 -20.67
N LEU A 167 3.92 8.22 -20.59
CA LEU A 167 4.90 9.27 -20.28
C LEU A 167 5.21 10.19 -21.46
N GLU A 168 5.28 9.64 -22.68
CA GLU A 168 5.73 10.36 -23.89
C GLU A 168 4.63 11.19 -24.58
N ASN A 169 3.41 11.23 -24.02
CA ASN A 169 2.24 11.89 -24.57
C ASN A 169 1.89 11.54 -26.06
N PRO A 170 1.67 10.27 -26.45
CA PRO A 170 0.99 9.92 -27.69
C PRO A 170 -0.47 9.54 -27.44
N LYS A 171 -1.35 10.13 -28.25
CA LYS A 171 -2.70 9.60 -28.50
C LYS A 171 -2.57 8.31 -29.34
N GLN A 172 -2.26 7.12 -28.81
CA GLN A 172 -2.45 5.85 -29.56
C GLN A 172 -2.74 4.62 -28.67
N PRO A 173 -3.55 3.66 -29.17
CA PRO A 173 -3.83 2.40 -28.47
C PRO A 173 -2.65 1.43 -28.48
N ASN A 174 -2.70 0.50 -27.52
CA ASN A 174 -1.72 -0.53 -27.14
C ASN A 174 -0.84 -1.07 -28.29
N PRO A 175 0.50 -1.19 -28.13
CA PRO A 175 1.37 -1.77 -29.15
C PRO A 175 1.22 -3.30 -29.15
N THR A 176 0.79 -3.86 -30.28
CA THR A 176 0.86 -5.29 -30.56
C THR A 176 2.33 -5.70 -30.79
N PRO A 177 2.87 -6.70 -30.07
CA PRO A 177 4.25 -7.17 -30.24
C PRO A 177 4.57 -7.91 -31.55
N ASP A 178 3.66 -7.90 -32.53
CA ASP A 178 3.83 -8.64 -33.78
C ASP A 178 4.02 -7.65 -34.95
N ALA A 179 5.25 -7.14 -35.06
CA ALA A 179 5.84 -6.62 -36.29
C ALA A 179 7.36 -6.84 -36.27
#